data_AF-A0A0D4C2K1-F1
#
_entry.id   AF-A0A0D4C2K1-F1
#
_cell.length_a   1.000
_cell.length_b   1.000
_cell.length_c   1.000
_cell.angle_alpha   90.00
_cell.angle_beta   90.00
_cell.angle_gamma   90.00
#
_symmetry.space_group_name_H-M   'P 1'
#
loop_
_entity.id
_entity.type
_entity.pdbx_description
1 polymer ?
#
loop_
_entity_poly.entity_id
_entity_poly.type
_entity_poly.pdbx_seq_one_letter_code
_entity_poly.pdbx_strand_id
1 'polypeptide(L)'
;MSSPRTQSPGRPTDDSLLGNARMIIRLAPRQINDEISLAKQELKAKGVKVGVAAALFGAALLIVSLLVIALVVAAIMGLATVMPAWLAALIVAAFFLILIAIAALLGLRSFKKALPLLPEEAIRGLKHDLGILREGNNFDPQTLVKPELSKEEKEALKAEKLAKAEEAKAEREAKAAAADPVPTDAELRERLSVRRQHLLGLREDLLQRMDVKKQAQQLLDDPDSAVNKVRQNWLPWSVAAVSATTFFVLLRRLFKK
;
A
#
# COMPACT_ATOMS: atom_id res chain seq x y z
N MET A 1 45.64 -23.20 -59.75
CA MET A 1 44.27 -22.76 -60.07
C MET A 1 43.37 -23.52 -59.09
N SER A 2 42.71 -22.94 -58.09
CA SER A 2 42.20 -21.58 -57.91
C SER A 2 42.00 -21.30 -56.40
N SER A 3 42.35 -20.11 -55.93
CA SER A 3 41.79 -19.50 -54.70
C SER A 3 40.78 -18.42 -55.13
N PRO A 4 39.94 -17.81 -54.27
CA PRO A 4 39.30 -18.23 -53.01
C PRO A 4 37.76 -17.97 -53.04
N ARG A 5 37.02 -18.29 -51.97
CA ARG A 5 35.77 -17.58 -51.67
C ARG A 5 35.67 -17.28 -50.17
N THR A 6 36.22 -16.14 -49.79
CA THR A 6 35.90 -15.45 -48.54
C THR A 6 34.43 -15.04 -48.59
N GLN A 7 33.55 -15.73 -47.85
CA GLN A 7 32.23 -15.18 -47.56
C GLN A 7 32.42 -14.12 -46.46
N SER A 8 32.23 -12.86 -46.87
CA SER A 8 32.26 -11.68 -46.02
C SER A 8 31.11 -11.70 -45.00
N PRO A 9 31.32 -11.23 -43.76
CA PRO A 9 30.25 -11.13 -42.77
C PRO A 9 29.25 -10.05 -43.18
N GLY A 10 28.04 -10.45 -43.58
CA GLY A 10 26.95 -9.53 -43.85
C GLY A 10 26.32 -9.00 -42.57
N ARG A 11 26.50 -7.71 -42.29
CA ARG A 11 25.63 -6.91 -41.42
C ARG A 11 25.22 -5.65 -42.18
N PRO A 12 23.92 -5.33 -42.15
CA PRO A 12 23.47 -4.04 -41.65
C PRO A 12 22.93 -4.25 -40.22
N THR A 13 23.74 -3.82 -39.26
CA THR A 13 23.34 -3.59 -37.86
C THR A 13 22.55 -2.31 -37.80
N ASP A 14 21.22 -2.39 -37.82
CA ASP A 14 20.28 -1.35 -37.36
C ASP A 14 18.97 -1.96 -36.84
N ASP A 15 18.56 -3.13 -37.35
CA ASP A 15 17.29 -3.78 -36.94
C ASP A 15 17.39 -4.69 -35.70
N SER A 16 18.60 -5.03 -35.26
CA SER A 16 18.82 -5.91 -34.08
C SER A 16 18.45 -5.23 -32.77
N LEU A 17 18.74 -3.93 -32.60
CA LEU A 17 18.47 -3.24 -31.33
C LEU A 17 16.97 -2.92 -31.20
N LEU A 18 16.36 -2.43 -32.28
CA LEU A 18 14.93 -2.17 -32.32
C LEU A 18 14.10 -3.45 -32.32
N GLY A 19 14.58 -4.52 -32.97
CA GLY A 19 13.98 -5.85 -32.95
C GLY A 19 14.03 -6.48 -31.55
N ASN A 20 15.18 -6.42 -30.88
CA ASN A 20 15.35 -6.92 -29.51
C ASN A 20 14.54 -6.10 -28.50
N ALA A 21 14.52 -4.77 -28.63
CA ALA A 21 13.69 -3.90 -27.80
C ALA A 21 12.19 -4.20 -27.96
N ARG A 22 11.71 -4.40 -29.20
CA ARG A 22 10.32 -4.80 -29.47
C ARG A 22 10.01 -6.19 -28.88
N MET A 23 10.97 -7.10 -28.90
CA MET A 23 10.81 -8.44 -28.35
C MET A 23 10.75 -8.43 -26.82
N ILE A 24 11.60 -7.64 -26.15
CA ILE A 24 11.58 -7.42 -24.70
C ILE A 24 10.27 -6.76 -24.27
N ILE A 25 9.81 -5.72 -24.96
CA ILE A 25 8.54 -5.05 -24.64
C ILE A 25 7.33 -5.99 -24.81
N ARG A 26 7.41 -6.93 -25.76
CA ARG A 26 6.34 -7.91 -26.02
C ARG A 26 6.35 -9.10 -25.04
N LEU A 27 7.52 -9.49 -24.53
CA LEU A 27 7.71 -10.65 -23.65
C LEU A 27 7.70 -10.29 -22.16
N ALA A 28 8.14 -9.09 -21.78
CA ALA A 28 8.19 -8.63 -20.40
C ALA A 28 6.84 -8.74 -19.66
N PRO A 29 5.68 -8.39 -20.25
CA PRO A 29 4.40 -8.53 -19.56
C PRO A 29 4.03 -9.99 -19.26
N ARG A 30 4.40 -10.92 -20.14
CA ARG A 30 4.13 -12.36 -19.94
C ARG A 30 5.01 -12.93 -18.84
N GLN A 31 6.30 -12.63 -18.87
CA GLN A 31 7.23 -13.08 -17.83
C GLN A 31 6.87 -12.54 -16.45
N ILE A 32 6.49 -11.26 -16.35
CA ILE A 32 6.01 -10.67 -15.09
C ILE A 32 4.72 -11.38 -14.63
N ASN A 33 3.78 -11.66 -15.53
CA ASN A 33 2.55 -12.37 -15.17
C ASN A 33 2.83 -13.81 -14.71
N ASP A 34 3.79 -14.49 -15.32
CA ASP A 34 4.18 -15.86 -14.95
C ASP A 34 4.85 -15.89 -13.57
N GLU A 35 5.78 -14.96 -13.29
CA GLU A 35 6.41 -14.80 -11.96
C GLU A 35 5.37 -14.44 -10.89
N ILE A 36 4.42 -13.54 -11.20
CA ILE A 36 3.30 -13.23 -10.31
C ILE A 36 2.43 -14.46 -10.08
N SER A 37 2.18 -15.27 -11.12
CA SER A 37 1.36 -16.49 -11.00
C SER A 37 2.05 -17.54 -10.14
N LEU A 38 3.37 -17.69 -10.26
CA LEU A 38 4.20 -18.57 -9.46
C LEU A 38 4.22 -18.10 -7.99
N ALA A 39 4.48 -16.82 -7.76
CA ALA A 39 4.45 -16.21 -6.43
C ALA A 39 3.06 -16.36 -5.78
N LYS A 40 1.97 -16.20 -6.53
CA LYS A 40 0.60 -16.44 -6.03
C LYS A 40 0.39 -17.89 -5.62
N GLN A 41 0.87 -18.85 -6.40
CA GLN A 41 0.76 -20.27 -6.06
C GLN A 41 1.56 -20.61 -4.81
N GLU A 42 2.79 -20.12 -4.70
CA GLU A 42 3.64 -20.34 -3.54
C GLU A 42 3.06 -19.66 -2.28
N LEU A 43 2.59 -18.42 -2.40
CA LEU A 43 1.90 -17.70 -1.32
C LEU A 43 0.60 -18.40 -0.91
N LYS A 44 -0.15 -18.98 -1.85
CA LYS A 44 -1.35 -19.76 -1.52
C LYS A 44 -0.97 -21.04 -0.77
N ALA A 45 0.03 -21.77 -1.23
CA ALA A 45 0.48 -23.00 -0.59
C ALA A 45 1.07 -22.75 0.82
N LYS A 46 1.90 -21.72 0.98
CA LYS A 46 2.43 -21.28 2.27
C LYS A 46 1.33 -20.69 3.16
N GLY A 47 0.46 -19.87 2.57
CA GLY A 47 -0.64 -19.20 3.24
C GLY A 47 -1.68 -20.17 3.83
N VAL A 48 -2.01 -21.26 3.13
CA VAL A 48 -2.89 -22.31 3.67
C VAL A 48 -2.27 -22.98 4.89
N LYS A 49 -0.98 -23.34 4.85
CA LYS A 49 -0.30 -23.97 5.99
C LYS A 49 -0.24 -23.05 7.20
N VAL A 50 0.14 -21.79 6.99
CA VAL A 50 0.14 -20.76 8.04
C VAL A 50 -1.28 -20.50 8.54
N GLY A 51 -2.28 -20.48 7.66
CA GLY A 51 -3.68 -20.28 8.00
C GLY A 51 -4.25 -21.41 8.85
N VAL A 52 -3.97 -22.68 8.51
CA VAL A 52 -4.37 -23.84 9.32
C VAL A 52 -3.67 -23.80 10.68
N ALA A 53 -2.37 -23.51 10.73
CA ALA A 53 -1.65 -23.39 11.99
C ALA A 53 -2.22 -22.27 12.87
N ALA A 54 -2.52 -21.10 12.28
CA ALA A 54 -3.14 -19.98 12.97
C ALA A 54 -4.55 -20.31 13.47
N ALA A 55 -5.35 -21.03 12.68
CA ALA A 55 -6.69 -21.47 13.08
C ALA A 55 -6.63 -22.45 14.26
N LEU A 56 -5.73 -23.43 14.22
CA LEU A 56 -5.54 -24.38 15.32
C LEU A 56 -5.02 -23.68 16.59
N PHE A 57 -4.07 -22.76 16.46
CA PHE A 57 -3.60 -21.95 17.59
C PHE A 57 -4.72 -21.07 18.15
N GLY A 58 -5.54 -20.46 17.30
CA GLY A 58 -6.71 -19.68 17.71
C GLY A 58 -7.71 -20.53 18.49
N ALA A 59 -8.03 -21.73 18.01
CA ALA A 59 -8.90 -22.67 18.71
C ALA A 59 -8.31 -23.14 20.04
N ALA A 60 -7.01 -23.46 20.08
CA ALA A 60 -6.32 -23.84 21.31
C ALA A 60 -6.33 -22.70 22.34
N LEU A 61 -6.05 -21.47 21.93
CA LEU A 61 -6.11 -20.29 22.80
C LEU A 61 -7.51 -20.06 23.36
N LEU A 62 -8.57 -20.26 22.55
CA LEU A 62 -9.95 -20.17 23.02
C LEU A 62 -10.23 -21.21 24.11
N ILE A 63 -9.89 -22.48 23.87
CA ILE A 63 -10.12 -23.58 24.81
C ILE A 63 -9.34 -23.35 26.11
N VAL A 64 -8.06 -22.97 26.02
CA VAL A 64 -7.24 -22.64 27.19
C VAL A 64 -7.83 -21.45 27.95
N SER A 65 -8.34 -20.44 27.25
CA SER A 65 -9.00 -19.30 27.90
C SER A 65 -10.23 -19.73 28.69
N LEU A 66 -11.07 -20.61 28.14
CA LEU A 66 -12.23 -21.16 28.85
C LEU A 66 -11.81 -22.00 30.07
N LEU A 67 -10.75 -22.82 29.93
CA LEU A 67 -10.19 -23.59 31.04
C LEU A 67 -9.70 -22.67 32.18
N VAL A 68 -8.98 -21.60 31.85
CA VAL A 68 -8.50 -20.63 32.84
C VAL A 68 -9.67 -19.97 33.57
N ILE A 69 -10.73 -19.57 32.87
CA ILE A 69 -11.95 -19.02 33.49
C ILE A 69 -12.56 -20.03 34.47
N ALA A 70 -12.71 -21.29 34.05
CA ALA A 70 -13.24 -22.34 34.91
C ALA A 70 -12.38 -22.57 36.16
N LEU A 71 -11.04 -22.56 36.01
CA LEU A 71 -10.10 -22.68 37.13
C LEU A 71 -10.17 -21.48 38.08
N VAL A 72 -10.31 -20.26 37.56
CA VAL A 72 -10.51 -19.05 38.38
C VAL A 72 -11.79 -19.18 39.20
N VAL A 73 -12.90 -19.58 38.58
CA VAL A 73 -14.17 -19.78 39.28
C VAL A 73 -14.03 -20.88 40.34
N ALA A 74 -13.41 -22.02 40.01
CA ALA A 74 -13.17 -23.10 40.95
C ALA A 74 -12.29 -22.65 42.14
N ALA A 75 -11.25 -21.86 41.89
CA ALA A 75 -10.39 -21.32 42.94
C ALA A 75 -11.16 -20.35 43.86
N ILE A 76 -11.99 -19.47 43.30
CA ILE A 76 -12.84 -18.56 44.08
C ILE A 76 -13.82 -19.35 44.93
N MET A 77 -14.53 -20.32 44.34
CA MET A 77 -15.52 -21.13 45.05
C MET A 77 -14.87 -22.00 46.13
N GLY A 78 -13.69 -22.57 45.85
CA GLY A 78 -12.93 -23.34 46.84
C GLY A 78 -12.42 -22.50 48.00
N LEU A 79 -11.97 -21.26 47.73
CA LEU A 79 -11.53 -20.36 48.80
C LEU A 79 -12.74 -19.76 49.57
N ALA A 80 -13.89 -19.61 48.91
CA ALA A 80 -15.13 -19.15 49.52
C ALA A 80 -15.70 -20.12 50.58
N THR A 81 -15.20 -21.37 50.68
CA THR A 81 -15.61 -22.28 51.76
C THR A 81 -15.01 -21.91 53.12
N VAL A 82 -13.93 -21.12 53.15
CA VAL A 82 -13.23 -20.71 54.38
C VAL A 82 -13.29 -19.20 54.65
N MET A 83 -13.78 -18.39 53.70
CA MET A 83 -13.93 -16.93 53.84
C MET A 83 -15.07 -16.40 52.95
N PRO A 84 -15.55 -15.15 53.14
CA PRO A 84 -16.57 -14.57 52.28
C PRO A 84 -16.18 -14.54 50.80
N ALA A 85 -17.14 -14.85 49.91
CA ALA A 85 -16.89 -14.98 48.47
C ALA A 85 -16.28 -13.73 47.82
N TRP A 86 -16.64 -12.53 48.28
CA TRP A 86 -16.08 -11.28 47.78
C TRP A 86 -14.58 -11.14 48.09
N LEU A 87 -14.14 -11.60 49.27
CA LEU A 87 -12.74 -11.56 49.67
C LEU A 87 -11.93 -12.61 48.91
N ALA A 88 -12.48 -13.81 48.74
CA ALA A 88 -11.88 -14.86 47.92
C ALA A 88 -11.64 -14.39 46.47
N ALA A 89 -12.62 -13.71 45.87
CA ALA A 89 -12.48 -13.14 44.53
C ALA A 89 -11.36 -12.10 44.44
N LEU A 90 -11.22 -11.21 45.44
CA LEU A 90 -10.14 -10.22 45.48
C LEU A 90 -8.76 -10.85 45.62
N ILE A 91 -8.61 -11.90 46.43
CA ILE A 91 -7.32 -12.61 46.60
C ILE A 91 -6.91 -13.30 45.30
N VAL A 92 -7.82 -14.02 44.65
CA VAL A 92 -7.54 -14.68 43.37
C VAL A 92 -7.22 -13.64 42.31
N ALA A 93 -7.95 -12.52 42.24
CA ALA A 93 -7.66 -11.43 41.32
C ALA A 93 -6.26 -10.81 41.56
N ALA A 94 -5.88 -10.58 42.81
CA ALA A 94 -4.57 -10.06 43.17
C ALA A 94 -3.44 -11.02 42.73
N PHE A 95 -3.63 -12.33 42.92
CA PHE A 95 -2.69 -13.35 42.45
C PHE A 95 -2.48 -13.30 40.93
N PHE A 96 -3.56 -13.25 40.14
CA PHE A 96 -3.46 -13.13 38.68
C PHE A 96 -2.84 -11.79 38.23
N LEU A 97 -3.12 -10.70 38.94
CA LEU A 97 -2.52 -9.39 38.65
C LEU A 97 -0.99 -9.42 38.82
N ILE A 98 -0.49 -10.12 39.84
CA ILE A 98 0.95 -10.33 40.02
C ILE A 98 1.53 -11.18 38.88
N LEU A 99 0.86 -12.28 38.50
CA LEU A 99 1.31 -13.10 37.36
C LEU A 99 1.36 -12.30 36.05
N ILE A 100 0.35 -11.47 35.78
CA ILE A 100 0.31 -10.59 34.62
C ILE A 100 1.45 -9.58 34.67
N ALA A 101 1.72 -8.96 35.83
CA ALA A 101 2.81 -8.01 35.98
C ALA A 101 4.17 -8.66 35.69
N ILE A 102 4.42 -9.86 36.21
CA ILE A 102 5.65 -10.62 35.93
C ILE A 102 5.76 -10.96 34.45
N ALA A 103 4.70 -11.51 33.85
CA ALA A 103 4.68 -11.85 32.43
C ALA A 103 4.90 -10.62 31.54
N ALA A 104 4.27 -9.48 31.86
CA ALA A 104 4.46 -8.22 31.15
C ALA A 104 5.90 -7.70 31.26
N LEU A 105 6.52 -7.79 32.44
CA LEU A 105 7.93 -7.41 32.63
C LEU A 105 8.88 -8.30 31.84
N LEU A 106 8.67 -9.62 31.86
CA LEU A 106 9.47 -10.58 31.08
C LEU A 106 9.26 -10.40 29.57
N GLY A 107 8.03 -10.16 29.14
CA GLY A 107 7.67 -9.85 27.76
C GLY A 107 8.34 -8.57 27.30
N LEU A 108 8.29 -7.50 28.09
CA LEU A 108 8.93 -6.23 27.78
C LEU A 108 10.46 -6.35 27.73
N ARG A 109 11.08 -7.15 28.61
CA ARG A 109 12.52 -7.43 28.57
C ARG A 109 12.90 -8.19 27.29
N SER A 110 12.11 -9.19 26.91
CA SER A 110 12.35 -9.98 25.70
C SER A 110 12.14 -9.16 24.43
N PHE A 111 11.10 -8.33 24.41
CA PHE A 111 10.81 -7.42 23.31
C PHE A 111 11.92 -6.38 23.12
N LYS A 112 12.45 -5.82 24.22
CA LYS A 112 13.58 -4.89 24.17
C LYS A 112 14.86 -5.52 23.63
N LYS A 113 15.09 -6.82 23.90
CA LYS A 113 16.23 -7.57 23.34
C LYS A 113 16.05 -7.93 21.87
N ALA A 114 14.80 -8.07 21.41
CA ALA A 114 14.46 -8.36 20.02
C ALA A 114 14.45 -7.12 19.12
N LEU A 115 14.69 -5.91 19.67
CA LEU A 115 14.90 -4.71 18.89
C LEU A 115 16.38 -4.62 18.47
N PRO A 116 16.68 -4.36 17.19
CA PRO A 116 15.79 -3.84 16.16
C PRO A 116 15.01 -4.94 15.40
N LEU A 117 13.67 -4.92 15.48
CA LEU A 117 12.76 -5.75 14.68
C LEU A 117 12.78 -5.39 13.18
N LEU A 118 13.43 -4.27 12.87
CA LEU A 118 13.64 -3.80 11.52
C LEU A 118 14.98 -4.38 11.03
N PRO A 119 15.00 -5.06 9.87
CA PRO A 119 16.25 -5.51 9.27
C PRO A 119 17.11 -4.28 8.92
N GLU A 120 18.04 -3.93 9.80
CA GLU A 120 18.83 -2.70 9.67
C GLU A 120 19.63 -2.67 8.38
N GLU A 121 20.09 -3.84 7.92
CA GLU A 121 20.82 -4.00 6.66
C GLU A 121 19.92 -3.75 5.44
N ALA A 122 18.70 -4.25 5.43
CA ALA A 122 17.76 -4.03 4.33
C ALA A 122 17.33 -2.55 4.24
N ILE A 123 17.12 -1.89 5.37
CA ILE A 123 16.82 -0.46 5.41
C ILE A 123 18.04 0.36 5.00
N ARG A 124 19.25 -0.05 5.39
CA ARG A 124 20.50 0.61 5.00
C ARG A 124 20.73 0.49 3.50
N GLY A 125 20.49 -0.68 2.91
CA GLY A 125 20.53 -0.90 1.46
C GLY A 125 19.55 0.00 0.71
N LEU A 126 18.27 0.04 1.12
CA LEU A 126 17.28 0.93 0.50
C LEU A 126 17.69 2.40 0.57
N LYS A 127 18.22 2.86 1.71
CA LYS A 127 18.68 4.25 1.87
C LYS A 127 19.90 4.55 1.01
N HIS A 128 20.80 3.58 0.85
CA HIS A 128 21.97 3.68 0.00
C HIS A 128 21.55 3.83 -1.47
N ASP A 129 20.64 2.96 -1.94
CA ASP A 129 20.13 2.99 -3.31
C ASP A 129 19.37 4.29 -3.60
N LEU A 130 18.51 4.74 -2.68
CA LEU A 130 17.80 6.01 -2.80
C LEU A 130 18.75 7.22 -2.74
N GLY A 131 19.82 7.14 -1.96
CA GLY A 131 20.86 8.15 -1.87
C GLY A 131 21.59 8.32 -3.20
N ILE A 132 21.99 7.21 -3.82
CA ILE A 132 22.62 7.22 -5.15
C ILE A 132 21.65 7.78 -6.21
N LEU A 133 20.37 7.39 -6.17
CA LEU A 133 19.38 7.91 -7.11
C LEU A 133 19.11 9.41 -6.95
N ARG A 134 19.23 9.95 -5.73
CA ARG A 134 18.95 11.35 -5.43
C ARG A 134 20.17 12.26 -5.64
N GLU A 135 21.33 11.82 -5.16
CA GLU A 135 22.54 12.65 -5.02
C GLU A 135 23.64 12.23 -6.01
N GLY A 136 23.47 11.09 -6.70
CA GLY A 136 24.42 10.60 -7.70
C GLY A 136 25.81 10.38 -7.09
N ASN A 137 26.83 10.89 -7.77
CA ASN A 137 28.23 10.72 -7.35
C ASN A 137 28.61 11.49 -6.08
N ASN A 138 27.74 12.37 -5.59
CA ASN A 138 27.96 13.14 -4.35
C ASN A 138 27.40 12.43 -3.11
N PHE A 139 26.79 11.25 -3.28
CA PHE A 139 26.23 10.49 -2.17
C PHE A 139 27.35 9.87 -1.33
N ASP A 140 27.43 10.24 -0.05
CA ASP A 140 28.37 9.66 0.89
C ASP A 140 27.72 8.52 1.71
N PRO A 141 28.14 7.24 1.51
CA PRO A 141 27.60 6.10 2.24
C PRO A 141 27.92 6.11 3.74
N GLN A 142 28.90 6.88 4.20
CA GLN A 142 29.25 6.98 5.62
C GLN A 142 28.17 7.68 6.45
N THR A 143 27.33 8.50 5.82
CA THR A 143 26.18 9.16 6.46
C THR A 143 25.11 8.17 6.98
N LEU A 144 25.10 6.94 6.46
CA LEU A 144 24.13 5.90 6.83
C LEU A 144 24.56 5.06 8.05
N VAL A 145 25.82 5.15 8.44
CA VAL A 145 26.35 4.44 9.61
C VAL A 145 26.06 5.30 10.84
N LYS A 146 25.14 4.84 11.70
CA LYS A 146 24.98 5.45 13.02
C LYS A 146 26.31 5.25 13.77
N PRO A 147 27.02 6.32 14.20
CA PRO A 147 28.18 6.14 15.04
C PRO A 147 27.75 5.46 16.35
N GLU A 148 28.51 4.48 16.81
CA GLU A 148 28.30 3.86 18.11
C GLU A 148 28.62 4.89 19.20
N LEU A 149 27.64 5.74 19.52
CA LEU A 149 27.80 6.78 20.52
C LEU A 149 28.01 6.14 21.90
N SER A 150 29.09 6.53 22.57
CA SER A 150 29.34 6.29 23.99
C SER A 150 28.16 6.82 24.83
N LYS A 151 27.98 6.32 26.05
CA LYS A 151 26.87 6.75 26.92
C LYS A 151 26.87 8.27 27.13
N GLU A 152 28.05 8.85 27.27
CA GLU A 152 28.28 10.29 27.42
C GLU A 152 27.84 11.07 26.17
N GLU A 153 28.16 10.58 24.98
CA GLU A 153 27.78 11.23 23.72
C GLU A 153 26.27 11.10 23.44
N LYS A 154 25.64 10.01 23.88
CA LYS A 154 24.16 9.85 23.82
C LYS A 154 23.46 10.83 24.75
N GLU A 155 24.02 11.09 25.92
CA GLU A 155 23.49 12.07 26.87
C GLU A 155 23.71 13.50 26.36
N ALA A 156 24.88 13.80 25.81
CA ALA A 156 25.16 15.08 25.15
C ALA A 156 24.22 15.34 23.96
N LEU A 157 23.99 14.35 23.08
CA LEU A 157 23.06 14.46 21.95
C LEU A 157 21.61 14.64 22.42
N LYS A 158 21.20 13.98 23.52
CA LYS A 158 19.87 14.17 24.11
C LYS A 158 19.74 15.57 24.69
N ALA A 159 20.74 16.06 25.42
CA ALA A 159 20.77 17.40 25.97
C ALA A 159 20.73 18.46 24.87
N GLU A 160 21.52 18.30 23.81
CA GLU A 160 21.52 19.19 22.64
C GLU A 160 20.16 19.18 21.92
N LYS A 161 19.55 18.00 21.74
CA LYS A 161 18.21 17.91 21.14
C LYS A 161 17.12 18.55 22.00
N LEU A 162 17.21 18.42 23.31
CA LEU A 162 16.28 19.07 24.24
C LEU A 162 16.47 20.59 24.22
N ALA A 163 17.72 21.08 24.25
CA ALA A 163 18.04 22.50 24.13
C ALA A 163 17.55 23.07 22.78
N LYS A 164 17.84 22.40 21.66
CA LYS A 164 17.32 22.79 20.33
C LYS A 164 15.79 22.72 20.24
N ALA A 165 15.16 21.79 20.94
CA ALA A 165 13.70 21.70 20.99
C ALA A 165 13.09 22.83 21.84
N GLU A 166 13.76 23.26 22.90
CA GLU A 166 13.38 24.42 23.72
C GLU A 166 13.60 25.73 22.97
N GLU A 167 14.74 25.89 22.29
CA GLU A 167 15.01 27.02 21.40
C GLU A 167 14.01 27.09 20.25
N ALA A 168 13.71 25.96 19.59
CA ALA A 168 12.70 25.92 18.53
C ALA A 168 11.28 26.20 19.05
N LYS A 169 10.96 25.82 20.29
CA LYS A 169 9.70 26.21 20.95
C LYS A 169 9.69 27.70 21.24
N ALA A 170 10.77 28.24 21.83
CA ALA A 170 10.91 29.67 22.11
C ALA A 170 10.87 30.52 20.82
N GLU A 171 11.48 30.05 19.72
CA GLU A 171 11.43 30.68 18.41
C GLU A 171 10.02 30.60 17.81
N ARG A 172 9.33 29.48 17.96
CA ARG A 172 7.92 29.34 17.54
C ARG A 172 7.00 30.23 18.36
N GLU A 173 7.23 30.37 19.65
CA GLU A 173 6.48 31.25 20.55
C GLU A 173 6.77 32.72 20.26
N ALA A 174 8.03 33.08 20.00
CA ALA A 174 8.42 34.42 19.55
C ALA A 174 7.84 34.74 18.17
N LYS A 175 7.85 33.78 17.24
CA LYS A 175 7.19 33.90 15.92
C LYS A 175 5.68 33.92 16.03
N ALA A 176 5.08 33.26 17.01
CA ALA A 176 3.65 33.34 17.28
C ALA A 176 3.26 34.67 17.95
N ALA A 177 4.14 35.25 18.77
CA ALA A 177 3.97 36.58 19.37
C ALA A 177 4.23 37.72 18.36
N ALA A 178 5.06 37.49 17.35
CA ALA A 178 5.34 38.42 16.26
C ALA A 178 4.52 38.15 14.98
N ALA A 179 3.73 37.08 14.94
CA ALA A 179 2.83 36.80 13.84
C ALA A 179 1.70 37.83 13.85
N ASP A 180 1.39 38.38 12.67
CA ASP A 180 0.25 39.27 12.47
C ASP A 180 -1.03 38.66 13.10
N PRO A 181 -1.93 39.49 13.65
CA PRO A 181 -3.15 39.00 14.29
C PRO A 181 -3.86 38.01 13.36
N VAL A 182 -4.25 36.86 13.93
CA VAL A 182 -4.96 35.79 13.21
C VAL A 182 -6.09 36.43 12.38
N PRO A 183 -6.14 36.24 11.04
CA PRO A 183 -7.09 36.91 10.18
C PRO A 183 -8.51 36.75 10.73
N THR A 184 -9.22 37.85 10.85
CA THR A 184 -10.57 37.84 11.43
C THR A 184 -11.52 37.03 10.56
N ASP A 185 -12.59 36.48 11.15
CA ASP A 185 -13.56 35.65 10.43
C ASP A 185 -14.12 36.31 9.16
N ALA A 186 -14.21 37.65 9.16
CA ALA A 186 -14.61 38.43 8.00
C ALA A 186 -13.60 38.33 6.84
N GLU A 187 -12.31 38.48 7.13
CA GLU A 187 -11.21 38.37 6.14
C GLU A 187 -11.05 36.93 5.64
N LEU A 188 -11.26 35.94 6.51
CA LEU A 188 -11.30 34.52 6.13
C LEU A 188 -12.42 34.24 5.13
N ARG A 189 -13.62 34.81 5.35
CA ARG A 189 -14.75 34.67 4.43
C ARG A 189 -14.47 35.34 3.09
N GLU A 190 -13.80 36.48 3.09
CA GLU A 190 -13.40 37.16 1.86
C GLU A 190 -12.40 36.33 1.06
N ARG A 191 -11.33 35.83 1.69
CA ARG A 191 -10.34 34.93 1.05
C ARG A 191 -10.96 33.65 0.50
N LEU A 192 -11.92 33.08 1.23
CA LEU A 192 -12.66 31.91 0.79
C LEU A 192 -13.59 32.20 -0.39
N SER A 193 -14.09 33.43 -0.51
CA SER A 193 -14.92 33.85 -1.64
C SER A 193 -14.06 33.96 -2.92
N VAL A 194 -12.88 34.56 -2.81
CA VAL A 194 -11.91 34.70 -3.91
C VAL A 194 -11.42 33.33 -4.40
N ARG A 195 -11.09 32.41 -3.47
CA ARG A 195 -10.71 31.03 -3.84
C ARG A 195 -11.82 30.30 -4.58
N ARG A 196 -13.08 30.46 -4.17
CA ARG A 196 -14.22 29.81 -4.85
C ARG A 196 -14.38 30.32 -6.28
N GLN A 197 -14.21 31.62 -6.51
CA GLN A 197 -14.23 32.18 -7.86
C GLN A 197 -13.09 31.64 -8.73
N HIS A 198 -11.89 31.54 -8.16
CA HIS A 198 -10.74 30.95 -8.86
C HIS A 198 -10.96 29.48 -9.23
N LEU A 199 -11.50 28.67 -8.31
CA LEU A 199 -11.82 27.26 -8.56
C LEU A 199 -12.92 27.08 -9.59
N LEU A 200 -13.90 27.99 -9.64
CA LEU A 200 -14.91 27.99 -10.70
C LEU A 200 -14.26 28.23 -12.07
N GLY A 201 -13.34 29.18 -12.18
CA GLY A 201 -12.59 29.41 -13.42
C GLY A 201 -11.82 28.17 -13.88
N LEU A 202 -11.13 27.48 -12.97
CA LEU A 202 -10.42 26.23 -13.28
C LEU A 202 -11.36 25.10 -13.71
N ARG A 203 -12.54 24.99 -13.09
CA ARG A 203 -13.56 24.01 -13.47
C ARG A 203 -14.06 24.25 -14.89
N GLU A 204 -14.37 25.49 -15.25
CA GLU A 204 -14.86 25.81 -16.59
C GLU A 204 -13.79 25.60 -17.66
N ASP A 205 -12.51 25.94 -17.38
CA ASP A 205 -11.40 25.63 -18.31
C ASP A 205 -11.22 24.12 -18.51
N LEU A 206 -11.37 23.33 -17.43
CA LEU A 206 -11.35 21.87 -17.51
C LEU A 206 -12.55 21.31 -18.29
N LEU A 207 -13.76 21.84 -18.08
CA LEU A 207 -14.95 21.43 -18.84
C LEU A 207 -14.82 21.77 -20.33
N GLN A 208 -14.20 22.90 -20.67
CA GLN A 208 -13.93 23.28 -22.05
C GLN A 208 -12.91 22.34 -22.71
N ARG A 209 -11.86 21.94 -21.98
CA ARG A 209 -10.88 20.95 -22.46
C ARG A 209 -11.47 19.54 -22.54
N MET A 210 -12.43 19.23 -21.69
CA MET A 210 -13.15 17.96 -21.62
C MET A 210 -14.51 18.01 -22.33
N ASP A 211 -14.72 18.91 -23.30
CA ASP A 211 -15.90 18.85 -24.16
C ASP A 211 -15.75 17.67 -25.16
N VAL A 212 -15.69 16.47 -24.58
CA VAL A 212 -15.55 15.16 -25.22
C VAL A 212 -16.68 14.97 -26.22
N LYS A 213 -17.81 15.68 -26.07
CA LYS A 213 -18.90 15.66 -27.03
C LYS A 213 -18.50 16.28 -28.37
N LYS A 214 -17.78 17.41 -28.39
CA LYS A 214 -17.29 18.00 -29.64
C LYS A 214 -16.18 17.16 -30.27
N GLN A 215 -15.26 16.63 -29.45
CA GLN A 215 -14.21 15.73 -29.95
C GLN A 215 -14.80 14.41 -30.47
N ALA A 216 -15.78 13.83 -29.77
CA ALA A 216 -16.48 12.63 -30.19
C ALA A 216 -17.31 12.90 -31.45
N GLN A 217 -17.96 14.05 -31.55
CA GLN A 217 -18.74 14.40 -32.73
C GLN A 217 -17.85 14.68 -33.94
N GLN A 218 -16.69 15.33 -33.76
CA GLN A 218 -15.66 15.42 -34.81
C GLN A 218 -15.11 14.05 -35.22
N LEU A 219 -14.90 13.14 -34.26
CA LEU A 219 -14.50 11.76 -34.54
C LEU A 219 -15.61 10.94 -35.22
N LEU A 220 -16.87 11.25 -34.97
CA LEU A 220 -18.01 10.56 -35.57
C LEU A 220 -18.35 11.09 -36.97
N ASP A 221 -18.18 12.39 -37.20
CA ASP A 221 -18.42 13.06 -38.48
C ASP A 221 -17.24 12.86 -39.46
N ASP A 222 -16.07 12.45 -38.97
CA ASP A 222 -14.93 12.06 -39.81
C ASP A 222 -15.23 10.73 -40.54
N PRO A 223 -15.35 10.75 -41.88
CA PRO A 223 -15.72 9.57 -42.66
C PRO A 223 -14.67 8.46 -42.61
N ASP A 224 -13.40 8.78 -42.35
CA ASP A 224 -12.30 7.82 -42.28
C ASP A 224 -12.03 7.30 -40.85
N SER A 225 -12.82 7.73 -39.87
CA SER A 225 -12.63 7.35 -38.48
C SER A 225 -12.79 5.84 -38.24
N ALA A 226 -12.01 5.33 -37.29
CA ALA A 226 -12.07 3.92 -36.87
C ALA A 226 -13.48 3.53 -36.38
N VAL A 227 -14.22 4.48 -35.79
CA VAL A 227 -15.59 4.27 -35.32
C VAL A 227 -16.54 4.02 -36.49
N ASN A 228 -16.43 4.78 -37.58
CA ASN A 228 -17.28 4.60 -38.75
C ASN A 228 -16.95 3.30 -39.50
N LYS A 229 -15.66 2.96 -39.63
CA LYS A 229 -15.22 1.66 -40.17
C LYS A 229 -15.78 0.48 -39.41
N VAL A 230 -15.74 0.51 -38.08
CA VAL A 230 -16.31 -0.57 -37.24
C VAL A 230 -17.83 -0.64 -37.39
N ARG A 231 -18.51 0.50 -37.38
CA ARG A 231 -19.97 0.58 -37.57
C ARG A 231 -20.39 -0.04 -38.91
N GLN A 232 -19.69 0.28 -39.99
CA GLN A 232 -20.01 -0.21 -41.33
C GLN A 232 -19.75 -1.71 -41.47
N ASN A 233 -18.68 -2.23 -40.84
CA ASN A 233 -18.36 -3.65 -40.85
C ASN A 233 -19.34 -4.50 -40.02
N TRP A 234 -19.97 -3.92 -39.00
CA TRP A 234 -20.91 -4.61 -38.10
C TRP A 234 -22.39 -4.37 -38.42
N LEU A 235 -22.72 -3.39 -39.26
CA LEU A 235 -24.08 -3.11 -39.72
C LEU A 235 -24.85 -4.32 -40.28
N PRO A 236 -24.26 -5.23 -41.09
CA PRO A 236 -25.00 -6.38 -41.61
C PRO A 236 -25.43 -7.36 -40.51
N TRP A 237 -24.70 -7.41 -39.40
CA TRP A 237 -24.96 -8.37 -38.32
C TRP A 237 -26.02 -7.87 -37.34
N SER A 238 -26.14 -6.56 -37.14
CA SER A 238 -27.19 -5.97 -36.29
C SER A 238 -28.58 -6.07 -36.93
N VAL A 239 -28.68 -5.92 -38.25
CA VAL A 239 -29.94 -6.16 -38.99
C VAL A 239 -30.36 -7.63 -38.90
N ALA A 240 -29.40 -8.56 -38.92
CA ALA A 240 -29.68 -9.98 -38.71
C ALA A 240 -30.09 -10.34 -37.27
N ALA A 241 -29.55 -9.66 -36.26
CA ALA A 241 -29.90 -9.89 -34.86
C ALA A 241 -31.34 -9.43 -34.52
N VAL A 242 -31.79 -8.32 -35.12
CA VAL A 242 -33.16 -7.81 -34.89
C VAL A 242 -34.21 -8.74 -35.52
N SER A 243 -33.92 -9.35 -36.67
CA SER A 243 -34.83 -10.34 -37.30
C SER A 243 -34.90 -11.66 -36.52
N ALA A 244 -33.79 -12.13 -35.96
CA ALA A 244 -33.76 -13.33 -35.12
C ALA A 244 -34.60 -13.17 -33.84
N THR A 245 -34.61 -11.95 -33.27
CA THR A 245 -35.39 -11.66 -32.06
C THR A 245 -36.89 -11.64 -32.33
N THR A 246 -37.32 -11.13 -33.51
CA THR A 246 -38.73 -11.18 -33.92
C THR A 246 -39.18 -12.61 -34.23
N PHE A 247 -38.32 -13.43 -34.84
CA PHE A 247 -38.60 -14.83 -35.12
C PHE A 247 -38.79 -15.65 -33.83
N PHE A 248 -37.97 -15.41 -32.80
CA PHE A 248 -38.04 -16.14 -31.53
C PHE A 248 -39.30 -15.77 -30.72
N VAL A 249 -39.74 -14.51 -30.77
CA VAL A 249 -41.00 -14.05 -30.14
C VAL A 249 -42.22 -14.66 -30.84
N LEU A 250 -42.17 -14.81 -32.16
CA LEU A 250 -43.24 -15.44 -32.94
C LEU A 250 -43.32 -16.95 -32.65
N LEU A 251 -42.18 -17.64 -32.53
CA LEU A 251 -42.10 -19.07 -32.25
C LEU A 251 -42.66 -19.42 -30.85
N ARG A 252 -42.38 -18.59 -29.84
CA ARG A 252 -42.90 -18.76 -28.47
C ARG A 252 -44.42 -18.65 -28.40
N ARG A 253 -45.04 -17.90 -29.33
CA ARG A 253 -46.51 -17.74 -29.39
C ARG A 253 -47.22 -18.94 -30.03
N LEU A 254 -46.52 -19.72 -30.85
CA LEU A 254 -47.06 -20.92 -31.52
C LEU A 254 -47.12 -22.16 -30.61
N PHE A 255 -46.27 -22.26 -29.59
CA PHE A 255 -46.18 -23.42 -28.69
C PHE A 255 -47.03 -23.33 -27.41
N LYS A 256 -47.80 -22.24 -27.23
CA LYS A 256 -48.65 -22.04 -26.05
C LYS A 256 -50.14 -22.20 -26.41
N LYS A 257 -50.49 -23.37 -26.95
CA LYS A 257 -51.87 -23.78 -27.23
C LYS A 257 -52.23 -25.01 -26.40
#